data_AF-A0AAE0PH22-F1
#
_entry.id   AF-A0AAE0PH22-F1
#
_cell.length_a   1.000
_cell.length_b   1.000
_cell.length_c   1.000
_cell.angle_alpha   90.00
_cell.angle_beta   90.00
_cell.angle_gamma   90.00
#
_symmetry.space_group_name_H-M   'P 1'
#
loop_
_entity.id
_entity.type
_entity.pdbx_description
1 polymer ?
#
loop_
_entity_poly.entity_id
_entity_poly.type
_entity_poly.pdbx_seq_one_letter_code
_entity_poly.pdbx_strand_id
1 'polypeptide(L)'
;MSHPLEIITRIPLPPPTPPSALLSALHAYIPLITANPYLKTYTPLPLPLPTSSSSPSSSPSPSSSPPSNPPHPQHCPPCLTDDPSFFHCTSSSSSSSPDGFNPASYLITDSVPLLPLPDWLGGGSLLGSKEVSVPCTFQSFGYGVRCKAVAAAGVVVRSSYEVRHRYRPKRPLDLAQDHAQGQDAASGGKEAREESKGLGMGLRAGLRKGGSEDIATRNNNDNGGGKGGSKKLINKATGTSIENYEYELVEIATIECPAIVRPFVKAKFEKGHQEVLQRVVDQVVKEWMDELRSSKGSGASSGEGKGRTLLQEIQQG
;
A
#
# COMPACT_ATOMS: atom_id res chain seq x y z
N MET A 1 -13.00 -22.05 8.86
CA MET A 1 -11.95 -21.02 8.91
C MET A 1 -12.42 -19.82 8.10
N SER A 2 -12.16 -18.59 8.54
CA SER A 2 -12.49 -17.38 7.78
C SER A 2 -11.41 -17.12 6.73
N HIS A 3 -11.79 -16.97 5.46
CA HIS A 3 -10.84 -16.52 4.43
C HIS A 3 -10.24 -15.16 4.81
N PRO A 4 -8.94 -14.92 4.60
CA PRO A 4 -8.36 -13.60 4.82
C PRO A 4 -9.02 -12.54 3.92
N LEU A 5 -8.85 -11.27 4.29
CA LEU A 5 -9.29 -10.11 3.52
C LEU A 5 -8.08 -9.49 2.84
N GLU A 6 -8.08 -9.48 1.51
CA GLU A 6 -7.09 -8.77 0.71
C GLU A 6 -7.59 -7.35 0.38
N ILE A 7 -6.71 -6.36 0.53
CA ILE A 7 -6.94 -4.95 0.18
C ILE A 7 -5.69 -4.47 -0.57
N ILE A 8 -5.89 -3.78 -1.70
CA ILE A 8 -4.80 -3.20 -2.49
C ILE A 8 -5.00 -1.70 -2.59
N THR A 9 -4.10 -0.93 -2.00
CA THR A 9 -4.10 0.53 -2.00
C THR A 9 -3.02 1.05 -2.95
N ARG A 10 -3.29 2.12 -3.71
CA ARG A 10 -2.33 2.68 -4.68
C ARG A 10 -2.28 4.20 -4.60
N ILE A 11 -1.09 4.77 -4.41
CA ILE A 11 -0.82 6.21 -4.42
C ILE A 11 0.16 6.53 -5.55
N PRO A 12 -0.19 7.37 -6.54
CA PRO A 12 0.75 7.77 -7.59
C PRO A 12 1.84 8.70 -7.05
N LEU A 13 3.10 8.49 -7.45
CA LEU A 13 4.20 9.38 -7.11
C LEU A 13 4.17 10.62 -8.04
N PRO A 14 4.22 11.85 -7.51
CA PRO A 14 4.27 13.05 -8.35
C PRO A 14 5.65 13.24 -8.99
N PRO A 15 5.78 13.61 -10.28
CA PRO A 15 7.06 13.95 -10.86
C PRO A 15 7.50 15.32 -10.31
N PRO A 16 8.81 15.58 -10.18
CA PRO A 16 9.92 14.75 -10.66
C PRO A 16 10.48 13.76 -9.62
N THR A 17 9.73 13.40 -8.58
CA THR A 17 10.21 12.58 -7.44
C THR A 17 10.74 11.21 -7.88
N PRO A 18 12.02 10.88 -7.60
CA PRO A 18 12.61 9.61 -8.02
C PRO A 18 12.11 8.46 -7.12
N PRO A 19 11.86 7.26 -7.69
CA PRO A 19 11.38 6.11 -6.92
C PRO A 19 12.38 5.65 -5.85
N SER A 20 13.68 5.91 -6.05
CA SER A 20 14.73 5.61 -5.08
C SER A 20 14.65 6.44 -3.79
N ALA A 21 14.18 7.69 -3.85
CA ALA A 21 13.99 8.51 -2.65
C ALA A 21 12.86 7.94 -1.78
N LEU A 22 11.75 7.53 -2.40
CA LEU A 22 10.67 6.85 -1.69
C LEU A 22 11.11 5.49 -1.16
N LEU A 23 11.82 4.69 -1.95
CA LEU A 23 12.32 3.38 -1.50
C LEU A 23 13.25 3.51 -0.27
N SER A 24 14.18 4.47 -0.30
CA SER A 24 15.05 4.80 0.83
C SER A 24 14.25 5.19 2.08
N ALA A 25 13.26 6.07 1.93
CA ALA A 25 12.38 6.48 3.02
C ALA A 25 11.54 5.33 3.59
N LEU A 26 11.03 4.42 2.73
CA LEU A 26 10.34 3.22 3.18
C LEU A 26 11.28 2.31 3.98
N HIS A 27 12.51 2.08 3.50
CA HIS A 27 13.51 1.24 4.17
C HIS A 27 13.95 1.75 5.55
N ALA A 28 13.71 3.03 5.86
CA ALA A 28 13.90 3.58 7.21
C ALA A 28 12.78 3.21 8.20
N TYR A 29 11.64 2.69 7.72
CA TYR A 29 10.38 2.35 8.44
C TYR A 29 9.66 3.51 9.13
N ILE A 30 10.39 4.46 9.71
CA ILE A 30 9.85 5.58 10.47
C ILE A 30 8.77 6.35 9.69
N PRO A 31 8.91 6.70 8.39
CA PRO A 31 7.86 7.42 7.67
C PRO A 31 6.52 6.68 7.62
N LEU A 32 6.52 5.34 7.45
CA LEU A 32 5.31 4.51 7.49
C LEU A 32 4.63 4.56 8.86
N ILE A 33 5.43 4.53 9.93
CA ILE A 33 4.95 4.59 11.32
C ILE A 33 4.40 5.99 11.64
N THR A 34 5.17 7.05 11.39
CA THR A 34 4.85 8.43 11.79
C THR A 34 3.80 9.11 10.92
N ALA A 35 3.49 8.58 9.74
CA ALA A 35 2.40 9.10 8.91
C ALA A 35 1.00 8.89 9.54
N ASN A 36 0.84 7.92 10.44
CA ASN A 36 -0.42 7.62 11.12
C ASN A 36 -0.90 8.80 12.01
N PRO A 37 -2.05 9.44 11.73
CA PRO A 37 -2.56 10.55 12.54
C PRO A 37 -2.92 10.19 13.99
N TYR A 38 -3.12 8.90 14.28
CA TYR A 38 -3.51 8.42 15.60
C TYR A 38 -2.31 7.97 16.45
N LEU A 39 -1.10 7.98 15.90
CA LEU A 39 0.12 7.57 16.60
C LEU A 39 0.34 8.44 17.85
N LYS A 40 0.52 7.78 19.00
CA LYS A 40 0.99 8.42 20.25
C LYS A 40 2.48 8.25 20.43
N THR A 41 2.95 7.01 20.36
CA THR A 41 4.35 6.65 20.58
C THR A 41 4.68 5.39 19.79
N TYR A 42 5.92 5.28 19.31
CA TYR A 42 6.49 4.01 18.87
C TYR A 42 7.77 3.75 19.68
N THR A 43 8.00 2.50 20.08
CA THR A 43 9.20 2.11 20.82
C THR A 43 9.87 0.95 20.07
N PRO A 44 11.17 1.00 19.74
CA PRO A 44 11.86 -0.14 19.15
C PRO A 44 11.87 -1.31 20.15
N LEU A 45 11.57 -2.50 19.65
CA LEU A 45 11.62 -3.74 20.41
C LEU A 45 12.89 -4.52 20.06
N PRO A 46 13.52 -5.21 21.03
CA PRO A 46 14.57 -6.16 20.71
C PRO A 46 13.98 -7.25 19.83
N LEU A 47 14.61 -7.51 18.67
CA LEU A 47 14.28 -8.70 17.91
C LEU A 47 14.56 -9.94 18.77
N PRO A 48 13.72 -11.00 18.68
CA PRO A 48 14.13 -12.31 19.13
C PRO A 48 15.36 -12.69 18.32
N LEU A 49 16.54 -12.68 18.96
CA LEU A 49 17.75 -13.20 18.33
C LEU A 49 17.45 -14.63 17.90
N PRO A 50 17.77 -15.03 16.65
CA PRO A 50 17.58 -16.40 16.22
C PRO A 50 18.42 -17.28 17.15
N THR A 51 17.75 -18.01 18.04
CA THR A 51 18.40 -18.87 19.02
C THR A 51 19.00 -20.04 18.26
N SER A 52 20.31 -19.94 18.00
CA SER A 52 21.10 -20.84 17.15
C SER A 52 21.26 -22.26 17.71
N SER A 53 20.42 -22.65 18.68
CA SER A 53 20.57 -23.81 19.54
C SER A 53 19.37 -24.77 19.55
N SER A 54 18.25 -24.47 18.84
CA SER A 54 17.21 -25.48 18.62
C SER A 54 17.56 -26.42 17.46
N SER A 55 18.71 -27.09 17.57
CA SER A 55 18.86 -28.39 16.90
C SER A 55 17.68 -29.27 17.33
N PRO A 56 17.00 -29.99 16.43
CA PRO A 56 15.85 -30.81 16.80
C PRO A 56 16.31 -31.95 17.73
N SER A 57 16.23 -31.70 19.04
CA SER A 57 16.61 -32.67 20.06
C SER A 57 15.73 -33.90 19.92
N SER A 58 16.38 -35.05 19.74
CA SER A 58 15.74 -36.35 19.53
C SER A 58 14.59 -36.57 20.51
N SER A 59 13.43 -36.93 19.98
CA SER A 59 12.18 -37.07 20.74
C SER A 59 12.35 -38.04 21.92
N PRO A 60 12.13 -37.60 23.17
CA PRO A 60 12.11 -38.52 24.32
C PRO A 60 10.91 -39.46 24.20
N SER A 61 11.14 -40.75 24.47
CA SER A 61 10.12 -41.79 24.36
C SER A 61 8.99 -41.60 25.37
N PRO A 62 7.73 -41.96 25.04
CA PRO A 62 6.60 -41.75 25.94
C PRO A 62 6.61 -42.73 27.13
N SER A 63 6.99 -42.25 28.31
CA SER A 63 6.80 -42.98 29.57
C SER A 63 5.38 -42.74 30.11
N SER A 64 4.61 -43.81 30.28
CA SER A 64 3.23 -43.80 30.74
C SER A 64 3.11 -43.51 32.25
N SER A 65 2.57 -42.35 32.61
CA SER A 65 2.11 -42.05 33.99
C SER A 65 1.09 -40.90 33.97
N PRO A 66 -0.13 -41.06 34.54
CA PRO A 66 -1.11 -39.99 34.66
C PRO A 66 -1.04 -39.29 36.03
N PRO A 67 -0.97 -37.95 36.08
CA PRO A 67 -1.35 -37.18 37.25
C PRO A 67 -2.64 -36.38 37.05
N SER A 68 -3.36 -36.20 38.14
CA SER A 68 -4.68 -35.57 38.27
C SER A 68 -4.68 -34.03 38.16
N ASN A 69 -5.83 -33.50 37.73
CA ASN A 69 -6.29 -32.10 37.77
C ASN A 69 -5.62 -31.09 36.82
N PRO A 70 -6.37 -30.50 35.86
CA PRO A 70 -5.89 -29.39 35.05
C PRO A 70 -5.97 -28.06 35.82
N PRO A 71 -4.86 -27.31 35.98
CA PRO A 71 -4.93 -25.91 36.41
C PRO A 71 -5.56 -25.02 35.33
N HIS A 72 -6.13 -23.89 35.75
CA HIS A 72 -6.77 -22.92 34.84
C HIS A 72 -5.89 -22.54 33.64
N PRO A 73 -6.44 -22.42 32.43
CA PRO A 73 -5.67 -22.02 31.25
C PRO A 73 -5.19 -20.57 31.39
N GLN A 74 -3.90 -20.39 31.68
CA GLN A 74 -3.25 -19.10 31.52
C GLN A 74 -3.18 -18.78 30.02
N HIS A 75 -3.93 -17.75 29.60
CA HIS A 75 -3.84 -17.20 28.25
C HIS A 75 -2.46 -16.57 28.05
N CYS A 76 -1.50 -17.34 27.56
CA CYS A 76 -0.31 -16.78 26.93
C CYS A 76 -0.78 -15.99 25.69
N PRO A 77 -0.34 -14.74 25.50
CA PRO A 77 -0.60 -14.04 24.24
C PRO A 77 0.04 -14.82 23.08
N PRO A 78 -0.62 -14.90 21.91
CA PRO A 78 -0.06 -15.59 20.74
C PRO A 78 1.30 -14.98 20.39
N CYS A 79 2.29 -15.82 20.06
CA CYS A 79 3.63 -15.32 19.85
C CYS A 79 3.73 -14.67 18.46
N LEU A 80 4.42 -13.53 18.37
CA LEU A 80 4.55 -12.77 17.11
C LEU A 80 5.17 -13.63 15.97
N THR A 81 5.89 -14.68 16.35
CA THR A 81 6.59 -15.67 15.53
C THR A 81 5.76 -16.85 15.02
N ASP A 82 4.47 -17.00 15.37
CA ASP A 82 3.63 -18.16 14.98
C ASP A 82 3.37 -18.32 13.46
N ASP A 83 3.83 -17.39 12.64
CA ASP A 83 3.90 -17.56 11.18
C ASP A 83 5.33 -17.21 10.71
N PRO A 84 6.24 -18.20 10.71
CA PRO A 84 7.62 -18.02 10.24
C PRO A 84 7.71 -17.74 8.73
N SER A 85 6.73 -18.19 7.94
CA SER A 85 6.78 -18.13 6.47
C SER A 85 6.80 -16.72 5.91
N PHE A 86 6.23 -15.74 6.62
CA PHE A 86 6.13 -14.36 6.15
C PHE A 86 7.46 -13.58 6.16
N PHE A 87 8.42 -13.98 7.01
CA PHE A 87 9.72 -13.28 7.15
C PHE A 87 10.92 -14.14 6.75
N HIS A 88 10.75 -15.44 6.52
CA HIS A 88 11.85 -16.29 6.10
C HIS A 88 12.32 -15.98 4.68
N CYS A 89 13.60 -15.60 4.55
CA CYS A 89 14.38 -15.96 3.39
C CYS A 89 14.32 -17.49 3.24
N THR A 90 13.65 -18.01 2.22
CA THR A 90 13.67 -19.43 1.86
C THR A 90 15.01 -19.79 1.22
N SER A 91 16.06 -19.89 2.05
CA SER A 91 17.43 -20.24 1.65
C SER A 91 17.57 -21.63 1.01
N SER A 92 16.48 -22.40 0.93
CA SER A 92 16.40 -23.74 0.35
C SER A 92 15.79 -23.80 -1.05
N SER A 93 15.34 -22.67 -1.64
CA SER A 93 14.88 -22.61 -3.04
C SER A 93 15.91 -21.85 -3.89
N SER A 94 16.30 -22.44 -5.02
CA SER A 94 17.40 -21.99 -5.91
C SER A 94 17.16 -20.68 -6.67
N SER A 95 16.16 -19.88 -6.31
CA SER A 95 15.96 -18.51 -6.78
C SER A 95 16.82 -17.54 -5.97
N SER A 96 17.86 -17.01 -6.61
CA SER A 96 19.02 -16.32 -6.00
C SER A 96 18.77 -14.92 -5.41
N SER A 97 17.55 -14.58 -4.98
CA SER A 97 17.24 -13.31 -4.34
C SER A 97 17.08 -13.52 -2.83
N PRO A 98 17.89 -12.86 -1.98
CA PRO A 98 17.63 -12.87 -0.54
C PRO A 98 16.33 -12.09 -0.29
N ASP A 99 15.25 -12.81 0.01
CA ASP A 99 13.94 -12.23 0.29
C ASP A 99 13.92 -11.57 1.66
N GLY A 100 14.59 -10.42 1.73
CA GLY A 100 14.46 -9.41 2.78
C GLY A 100 15.71 -9.19 3.63
N PHE A 101 15.87 -7.97 4.10
CA PHE A 101 16.99 -7.49 4.92
C PHE A 101 16.51 -6.51 6.01
N ASN A 102 17.39 -6.22 6.97
CA ASN A 102 17.18 -5.29 8.09
C ASN A 102 15.85 -5.45 8.84
N PRO A 103 15.48 -6.66 9.33
CA PRO A 103 14.29 -6.79 10.16
C PRO A 103 14.35 -5.83 11.36
N ALA A 104 13.19 -5.26 11.72
CA ALA A 104 13.06 -4.40 12.90
C ALA A 104 11.66 -4.54 13.50
N SER A 105 11.58 -4.64 14.83
CA SER A 105 10.30 -4.69 15.54
C SER A 105 10.06 -3.40 16.33
N TYR A 106 8.80 -2.98 16.40
CA TYR A 106 8.36 -1.80 17.14
C TYR A 106 7.07 -2.11 17.89
N LEU A 107 6.92 -1.56 19.09
CA LEU A 107 5.64 -1.43 19.77
C LEU A 107 5.02 -0.10 19.37
N ILE A 108 4.04 -0.13 18.47
CA ILE A 108 3.31 1.04 17.99
C ILE A 108 2.11 1.24 18.91
N THR A 109 1.95 2.42 19.50
CA THR A 109 0.79 2.75 20.35
C THR A 109 -0.02 3.87 19.70
N ASP A 110 -1.25 3.54 19.36
CA ASP A 110 -2.22 4.42 18.70
C ASP A 110 -3.35 4.81 19.65
N SER A 111 -3.81 6.06 19.54
CA SER A 111 -5.00 6.58 20.21
C SER A 111 -6.23 6.39 19.35
N VAL A 112 -6.86 5.22 19.44
CA VAL A 112 -8.06 4.88 18.67
C VAL A 112 -9.26 5.67 19.21
N PRO A 113 -9.92 6.52 18.41
CA PRO A 113 -11.14 7.20 18.84
C PRO A 113 -12.24 6.16 19.07
N LEU A 114 -12.85 6.18 20.26
CA LEU A 114 -14.03 5.34 20.52
C LEU A 114 -15.21 5.88 19.71
N LEU A 115 -16.11 4.98 19.30
CA LEU A 115 -17.18 5.31 18.35
C LEU A 115 -17.96 6.56 18.79
N PRO A 116 -18.30 7.48 17.86
CA PRO A 116 -19.27 8.52 18.16
C PRO A 116 -20.58 7.82 18.55
N LEU A 117 -21.11 8.13 19.72
CA LEU A 117 -22.46 7.70 20.07
C LEU A 117 -23.44 8.32 19.05
N PRO A 118 -24.47 7.58 18.62
CA PRO A 118 -25.49 8.13 17.73
C PRO A 118 -26.20 9.29 18.42
N ASP A 119 -26.63 10.30 17.64
CA ASP A 119 -26.99 11.63 18.16
C ASP A 119 -28.08 11.63 19.24
N TRP A 120 -28.97 10.64 19.23
CA TRP A 120 -30.03 10.44 20.22
C TRP A 120 -29.53 10.08 21.63
N LEU A 121 -28.25 9.74 21.81
CA LEU A 121 -27.57 9.56 23.10
C LEU A 121 -26.80 10.81 23.58
N GLY A 122 -27.06 11.97 22.99
CA GLY A 122 -26.38 13.23 23.29
C GLY A 122 -25.13 13.46 22.43
N GLY A 123 -25.22 13.13 21.14
CA GLY A 123 -24.09 13.15 20.21
C GLY A 123 -23.48 14.53 19.99
N GLY A 124 -22.16 14.52 19.73
CA GLY A 124 -21.36 15.71 19.44
C GLY A 124 -19.90 15.56 19.86
N SER A 125 -19.61 14.81 20.92
CA SER A 125 -18.25 14.45 21.33
C SER A 125 -18.00 12.95 21.23
N LEU A 126 -16.83 12.58 20.69
CA LEU A 126 -16.27 11.25 20.83
C LEU A 126 -16.09 10.94 22.33
N LEU A 127 -16.45 9.73 22.79
CA LEU A 127 -16.31 9.30 24.19
C LEU A 127 -14.84 9.01 24.55
N GLY A 128 -13.98 10.00 24.37
CA GLY A 128 -12.53 9.86 24.49
C GLY A 128 -11.90 8.97 23.42
N SER A 129 -10.64 8.63 23.65
CA SER A 129 -9.91 7.63 22.87
C SER A 129 -9.40 6.53 23.78
N LYS A 130 -9.17 5.35 23.19
CA LYS A 130 -8.50 4.23 23.85
C LYS A 130 -7.12 4.07 23.24
N GLU A 131 -6.10 4.03 24.08
CA GLU A 131 -4.76 3.67 23.64
C GLU A 131 -4.68 2.16 23.37
N VAL A 132 -4.11 1.81 22.22
CA VAL A 132 -3.96 0.43 21.74
C VAL A 132 -2.52 0.26 21.29
N SER A 133 -1.76 -0.57 22.01
CA SER A 133 -0.41 -0.95 21.63
C SER A 133 -0.41 -2.23 20.79
N VAL A 134 0.25 -2.19 19.65
CA VAL A 134 0.35 -3.29 18.68
C VAL A 134 1.84 -3.56 18.38
N PRO A 135 2.33 -4.78 18.61
CA PRO A 135 3.66 -5.17 18.14
C PRO A 135 3.64 -5.36 16.61
N CYS A 136 4.53 -4.64 15.94
CA CYS A 136 4.71 -4.67 14.50
C CYS A 136 6.15 -5.05 14.17
N THR A 137 6.36 -5.91 13.17
CA THR A 137 7.70 -6.24 12.64
C THR A 137 7.75 -5.86 11.18
N PHE A 138 8.78 -5.11 10.80
CA PHE A 138 9.07 -4.65 9.45
C PHE A 138 10.31 -5.38 8.91
N GLN A 139 10.40 -5.54 7.60
CA GLN A 139 11.57 -6.04 6.89
C GLN A 139 11.63 -5.41 5.50
N SER A 140 12.79 -4.86 5.12
CA SER A 140 13.02 -4.29 3.79
C SER A 140 13.26 -5.38 2.77
N PHE A 141 12.98 -5.11 1.50
CA PHE A 141 13.41 -5.90 0.35
C PHE A 141 13.66 -4.97 -0.84
N GLY A 142 14.20 -5.49 -1.95
CA GLY A 142 14.79 -4.68 -3.03
C GLY A 142 13.88 -3.64 -3.69
N TYR A 143 12.56 -3.76 -3.57
CA TYR A 143 11.56 -2.86 -4.16
C TYR A 143 10.50 -2.37 -3.14
N GLY A 144 10.72 -2.58 -1.83
CA GLY A 144 9.74 -2.22 -0.81
C GLY A 144 10.05 -2.66 0.61
N VAL A 145 9.00 -2.72 1.43
CA VAL A 145 9.01 -3.15 2.84
C VAL A 145 7.79 -4.02 3.11
N ARG A 146 7.94 -5.09 3.89
CA ARG A 146 6.82 -5.88 4.41
C ARG A 146 6.68 -5.69 5.92
N CYS A 147 5.46 -5.68 6.42
CA CYS A 147 5.11 -5.52 7.81
C CYS A 147 4.12 -6.60 8.27
N LYS A 148 4.31 -7.15 9.47
CA LYS A 148 3.34 -7.99 10.18
C LYS A 148 2.98 -7.31 11.49
N ALA A 149 1.68 -7.12 11.74
CA ALA A 149 1.15 -6.61 12.99
C ALA A 149 0.16 -7.62 13.59
N VAL A 150 0.27 -7.87 14.90
CA VAL A 150 -0.64 -8.77 15.63
C VAL A 150 -1.36 -7.95 16.69
N ALA A 151 -2.62 -7.59 16.40
CA ALA A 151 -3.45 -6.79 17.27
C ALA A 151 -4.34 -7.66 18.18
N ALA A 152 -4.96 -7.02 19.17
CA ALA A 152 -5.91 -7.67 20.07
C ALA A 152 -7.10 -8.32 19.32
N ALA A 153 -7.79 -9.23 20.01
CA ALA A 153 -8.93 -10.00 19.47
C ALA A 153 -8.62 -10.86 18.23
N GLY A 154 -7.36 -11.27 18.04
CA GLY A 154 -6.95 -12.19 16.99
C GLY A 154 -6.97 -11.57 15.58
N VAL A 155 -6.73 -10.26 15.49
CA VAL A 155 -6.57 -9.57 14.20
C VAL A 155 -5.09 -9.57 13.82
N VAL A 156 -4.76 -10.18 12.69
CA VAL A 156 -3.40 -10.21 12.13
C VAL A 156 -3.41 -9.48 10.79
N VAL A 157 -2.52 -8.49 10.65
CA VAL A 157 -2.31 -7.74 9.40
C VAL A 157 -0.94 -8.11 8.86
N ARG A 158 -0.88 -8.43 7.56
CA ARG A 158 0.35 -8.58 6.78
C ARG A 158 0.28 -7.62 5.60
N SER A 159 1.13 -6.60 5.57
CA SER A 159 1.17 -5.61 4.47
C SER A 159 2.51 -5.64 3.75
N SER A 160 2.50 -5.54 2.42
CA SER A 160 3.67 -5.27 1.59
C SER A 160 3.53 -3.90 0.93
N TYR A 161 4.47 -3.00 1.18
CA TYR A 161 4.58 -1.65 0.63
C TYR A 161 5.64 -1.65 -0.47
N GLU A 162 5.23 -1.37 -1.71
CA GLU A 162 6.08 -1.55 -2.88
C GLU A 162 6.10 -0.32 -3.78
N VAL A 163 7.29 0.06 -4.26
CA VAL A 163 7.43 1.09 -5.30
C VAL A 163 7.43 0.40 -6.65
N ARG A 164 6.34 0.51 -7.40
CA ARG A 164 6.16 -0.14 -8.71
C ARG A 164 6.06 0.90 -9.82
N HIS A 165 6.48 0.52 -11.03
CA HIS A 165 6.08 1.27 -12.22
C HIS A 165 4.57 1.14 -12.39
N ARG A 166 3.91 2.27 -12.65
CA ARG A 166 2.46 2.36 -12.81
C ARG A 166 2.06 1.59 -14.06
N TYR A 167 1.16 0.62 -13.91
CA TYR A 167 0.71 -0.17 -15.05
C TYR A 167 -0.11 0.71 -16.00
N ARG A 168 0.47 1.04 -17.15
CA ARG A 168 -0.27 1.60 -18.27
C ARG A 168 -0.70 0.43 -19.16
N PRO A 169 -2.00 0.10 -19.26
CA PRO A 169 -2.44 -0.73 -20.38
C PRO A 169 -2.05 0.00 -21.66
N LYS A 170 -1.26 -0.65 -22.55
CA LYS A 170 -0.98 -0.15 -23.90
C LYS A 170 -2.32 0.24 -24.53
N ARG A 171 -2.42 1.43 -25.14
CA ARG A 171 -3.68 1.80 -25.80
C ARG A 171 -3.86 0.86 -26.99
N PRO A 172 -5.08 0.40 -27.31
CA PRO A 172 -5.30 -0.46 -28.49
C PRO A 172 -4.81 0.16 -29.81
N LEU A 173 -4.72 1.49 -29.88
CA LEU A 173 -4.13 2.22 -31.01
C LEU A 173 -2.61 2.00 -31.15
N ASP A 174 -1.88 1.92 -30.04
CA ASP A 174 -0.42 1.68 -30.07
C ASP A 174 -0.13 0.25 -30.60
N LEU A 175 -0.98 -0.73 -30.21
CA LEU A 175 -0.91 -2.11 -30.70
C LEU A 175 -1.25 -2.22 -32.20
N ALA A 176 -2.16 -1.39 -32.72
CA ALA A 176 -2.49 -1.38 -34.14
C ALA A 176 -1.33 -0.85 -35.01
N GLN A 177 -0.51 0.05 -34.44
CA GLN A 177 0.62 0.66 -35.16
C GLN A 177 1.82 -0.30 -35.25
N ASP A 178 2.10 -1.08 -34.17
CA ASP A 178 3.06 -2.19 -34.18
C ASP A 178 2.74 -3.25 -35.27
N HIS A 179 1.45 -3.49 -35.56
CA HIS A 179 1.02 -4.44 -36.60
C HIS A 179 1.12 -3.89 -38.03
N ALA A 180 0.96 -2.58 -38.24
CA ALA A 180 1.01 -1.97 -39.57
C ALA A 180 2.43 -1.88 -40.13
N GLN A 181 3.45 -1.78 -39.28
CA GLN A 181 4.84 -1.55 -39.70
C GLN A 181 5.61 -2.83 -40.09
N GLY A 182 4.97 -4.00 -40.02
CA GLY A 182 5.57 -5.31 -40.30
C GLY A 182 5.25 -5.94 -41.67
N GLN A 183 4.46 -5.29 -42.53
CA GLN A 183 3.93 -5.93 -43.76
C GLN A 183 4.52 -5.44 -45.10
N ASP A 184 5.37 -4.41 -45.14
CA ASP A 184 5.91 -3.85 -46.39
C ASP A 184 7.13 -4.62 -46.97
N ALA A 185 7.36 -5.86 -46.55
CA ALA A 185 8.53 -6.67 -46.94
C ALA A 185 8.21 -8.02 -47.62
N ALA A 186 7.00 -8.22 -48.15
CA ALA A 186 6.72 -9.32 -49.09
C ALA A 186 5.49 -9.05 -49.97
N SER A 187 5.69 -9.01 -51.30
CA SER A 187 4.70 -9.25 -52.40
C SER A 187 3.23 -8.83 -52.17
N GLY A 188 2.66 -7.90 -52.94
CA GLY A 188 2.57 -8.01 -54.40
C GLY A 188 1.50 -9.04 -54.83
N GLY A 189 0.21 -8.69 -54.77
CA GLY A 189 -0.87 -9.63 -55.12
C GLY A 189 -2.30 -9.06 -55.11
N LYS A 190 -2.72 -8.56 -56.27
CA LYS A 190 -4.09 -8.42 -56.84
C LYS A 190 -5.32 -8.07 -55.97
N GLU A 191 -6.09 -7.14 -56.53
CA GLU A 191 -7.45 -6.76 -56.16
C GLU A 191 -8.44 -7.93 -56.04
N ALA A 192 -9.30 -7.87 -55.03
CA ALA A 192 -10.67 -8.39 -55.12
C ALA A 192 -11.61 -7.47 -54.32
N ARG A 193 -12.56 -6.86 -55.03
CA ARG A 193 -13.60 -5.99 -54.49
C ARG A 193 -14.84 -6.84 -54.20
N GLU A 194 -15.30 -6.89 -52.96
CA GLU A 194 -16.61 -7.47 -52.65
C GLU A 194 -17.43 -6.60 -51.68
N GLU A 195 -18.69 -6.40 -52.06
CA GLU A 195 -19.65 -5.48 -51.45
C GLU A 195 -20.65 -6.30 -50.62
N SER A 196 -20.68 -6.10 -49.30
CA SER A 196 -21.65 -6.79 -48.43
C SER A 196 -22.49 -5.79 -47.62
N LYS A 197 -23.78 -5.75 -47.93
CA LYS A 197 -24.81 -4.99 -47.22
C LYS A 197 -25.48 -5.90 -46.19
N GLY A 198 -25.32 -5.60 -44.90
CA GLY A 198 -25.93 -6.35 -43.79
C GLY A 198 -26.85 -5.48 -42.94
N LEU A 199 -28.17 -5.64 -43.11
CA LEU A 199 -29.20 -4.99 -42.28
C LEU A 199 -29.30 -5.68 -40.91
N GLY A 200 -29.50 -4.91 -39.84
CA GLY A 200 -29.71 -5.45 -38.49
C GLY A 200 -30.40 -4.46 -37.55
N MET A 201 -31.73 -4.50 -37.51
CA MET A 201 -32.52 -3.70 -36.55
C MET A 201 -32.51 -4.34 -35.15
N GLY A 202 -32.54 -3.52 -34.09
CA GLY A 202 -32.57 -4.01 -32.71
C GLY A 202 -33.16 -2.99 -31.72
N LEU A 203 -34.49 -2.97 -31.60
CA LEU A 203 -35.23 -2.12 -30.67
C LEU A 203 -35.03 -2.58 -29.20
N ARG A 204 -34.84 -1.63 -28.27
CA ARG A 204 -35.28 -1.82 -26.87
C ARG A 204 -35.63 -0.50 -26.18
N ALA A 205 -36.85 -0.44 -25.65
CA ALA A 205 -37.39 0.67 -24.87
C ALA A 205 -37.65 0.25 -23.41
N GLY A 206 -37.77 1.24 -22.50
CA GLY A 206 -38.03 1.04 -21.06
C GLY A 206 -37.40 2.16 -20.23
N LEU A 207 -38.01 3.31 -19.91
CA LEU A 207 -39.36 3.65 -19.40
C LEU A 207 -39.51 3.60 -17.86
N ARG A 208 -39.07 4.67 -17.16
CA ARG A 208 -39.55 5.24 -15.86
C ARG A 208 -39.10 6.73 -15.85
N LYS A 209 -39.87 7.82 -15.61
CA LYS A 209 -40.97 8.17 -14.69
C LYS A 209 -40.54 8.16 -13.20
N GLY A 210 -40.54 9.25 -12.42
CA GLY A 210 -40.82 10.69 -12.64
C GLY A 210 -41.24 11.41 -11.33
N GLY A 211 -40.90 12.70 -11.15
CA GLY A 211 -41.25 13.58 -10.00
C GLY A 211 -40.09 13.81 -9.00
N SER A 212 -39.66 15.03 -8.61
CA SER A 212 -40.36 16.24 -8.07
C SER A 212 -40.55 16.15 -6.54
N GLU A 213 -40.26 17.13 -5.65
CA GLU A 213 -39.59 18.47 -5.61
C GLU A 213 -39.44 18.83 -4.10
N ASP A 214 -38.61 19.74 -3.55
CA ASP A 214 -37.41 20.51 -3.94
C ASP A 214 -36.68 20.99 -2.63
N ILE A 215 -35.46 21.54 -2.71
CA ILE A 215 -35.01 22.74 -1.93
C ILE A 215 -33.75 23.32 -2.59
N ALA A 216 -33.81 24.59 -2.97
CA ALA A 216 -32.79 25.26 -3.77
C ALA A 216 -31.52 25.66 -3.01
N THR A 217 -30.37 25.56 -3.68
CA THR A 217 -29.37 26.64 -3.65
C THR A 217 -28.79 26.82 -5.05
N ARG A 218 -28.96 28.02 -5.59
CA ARG A 218 -28.78 28.37 -6.99
C ARG A 218 -27.42 29.04 -7.17
N ASN A 219 -26.58 28.54 -8.08
CA ASN A 219 -25.50 29.35 -8.63
C ASN A 219 -25.30 29.01 -10.11
N ASN A 220 -25.57 29.99 -10.97
CA ASN A 220 -25.51 29.85 -12.42
C ASN A 220 -24.08 30.00 -12.92
N ASN A 221 -23.49 28.94 -13.48
CA ASN A 221 -22.83 29.04 -14.78
C ASN A 221 -22.59 27.64 -15.36
N ASP A 222 -23.08 27.39 -16.57
CA ASP A 222 -22.41 26.64 -17.64
C ASP A 222 -23.42 26.31 -18.76
N ASN A 223 -23.52 27.21 -19.74
CA ASN A 223 -24.12 26.90 -21.04
C ASN A 223 -22.99 26.55 -22.01
N GLY A 224 -22.77 25.26 -22.24
CA GLY A 224 -21.59 24.76 -22.96
C GLY A 224 -21.79 23.39 -23.58
N GLY A 225 -22.53 23.35 -24.70
CA GLY A 225 -22.67 22.16 -25.55
C GLY A 225 -21.37 21.79 -26.26
N GLY A 226 -20.37 21.34 -25.51
CA GLY A 226 -19.07 20.93 -26.01
C GLY A 226 -19.02 19.45 -26.37
N LYS A 227 -18.53 19.12 -27.57
CA LYS A 227 -18.13 17.76 -27.97
C LYS A 227 -17.29 17.13 -26.85
N GLY A 228 -17.50 15.83 -26.58
CA GLY A 228 -16.91 15.10 -25.45
C GLY A 228 -15.38 15.01 -25.47
N GLY A 229 -14.71 16.12 -25.15
CA GLY A 229 -13.30 16.14 -24.83
C GLY A 229 -13.08 15.44 -23.50
N SER A 230 -12.27 14.38 -23.52
CA SER A 230 -11.84 13.66 -22.34
C SER A 230 -11.33 14.64 -21.29
N LYS A 231 -12.08 14.84 -20.20
CA LYS A 231 -11.71 15.78 -19.13
C LYS A 231 -10.43 15.29 -18.48
N LYS A 232 -9.29 15.84 -18.92
CA LYS A 232 -7.96 15.50 -18.44
C LYS A 232 -7.94 15.74 -16.94
N LEU A 233 -7.85 14.67 -16.15
CA LEU A 233 -7.78 14.79 -14.70
C LEU A 233 -6.44 15.41 -14.34
N ILE A 234 -6.50 16.64 -13.82
CA ILE A 234 -5.37 17.42 -13.31
C ILE A 234 -5.45 17.38 -11.80
N ASN A 235 -4.34 17.06 -11.13
CA ASN A 235 -4.24 17.18 -9.69
C ASN A 235 -4.25 18.67 -9.32
N LYS A 236 -5.23 19.12 -8.52
CA LYS A 236 -5.37 20.53 -8.11
C LYS A 236 -4.18 21.04 -7.30
N ALA A 237 -3.47 20.17 -6.57
CA ALA A 237 -2.34 20.57 -5.73
C ALA A 237 -1.05 20.82 -6.53
N THR A 238 -0.79 20.01 -7.56
CA THR A 238 0.46 20.05 -8.34
C THR A 238 0.31 20.65 -9.74
N GLY A 239 -0.92 20.81 -10.24
CA GLY A 239 -1.17 21.22 -11.63
C GLY A 239 -0.79 20.17 -12.68
N THR A 240 -0.26 19.02 -12.27
CA THR A 240 0.17 17.94 -13.17
C THR A 240 -1.00 17.04 -13.57
N SER A 241 -0.99 16.57 -14.81
CA SER A 241 -1.95 15.55 -15.24
C SER A 241 -1.64 14.20 -14.62
N ILE A 242 -2.68 13.46 -14.26
CA ILE A 242 -2.56 12.08 -13.75
C ILE A 242 -1.91 11.12 -14.78
N GLU A 243 -1.93 11.48 -16.06
CA GLU A 243 -1.28 10.75 -17.16
C GLU A 243 0.26 10.91 -17.20
N ASN A 244 0.88 11.64 -16.27
CA ASN A 244 2.34 11.83 -16.22
C ASN A 244 3.02 11.09 -15.06
N TYR A 245 2.27 10.37 -14.21
CA TYR A 245 2.86 9.54 -13.16
C TYR A 245 3.44 8.25 -13.75
N GLU A 246 4.75 8.03 -13.54
CA GLU A 246 5.48 6.83 -13.97
C GLU A 246 5.49 5.75 -12.89
N TYR A 247 5.62 6.15 -11.61
CA TYR A 247 5.65 5.23 -10.46
C TYR A 247 4.43 5.40 -9.55
N GLU A 248 4.10 4.35 -8.81
CA GLU A 248 3.12 4.37 -7.73
C GLU A 248 3.59 3.54 -6.52
N LEU A 249 3.21 3.99 -5.32
CA LEU A 249 3.33 3.25 -4.08
C LEU A 249 2.11 2.35 -3.96
N VAL A 250 2.34 1.04 -3.88
CA VAL A 250 1.30 0.02 -3.76
C VAL A 250 1.41 -0.64 -2.40
N GLU A 251 0.33 -0.63 -1.62
CA GLU A 251 0.19 -1.53 -0.48
C GLU A 251 -0.66 -2.73 -0.90
N ILE A 252 -0.19 -3.93 -0.56
CA ILE A 252 -0.95 -5.19 -0.64
C ILE A 252 -1.10 -5.71 0.78
N ALA A 253 -2.29 -5.59 1.35
CA ALA A 253 -2.60 -5.95 2.74
C ALA A 253 -3.49 -7.20 2.80
N THR A 254 -3.05 -8.19 3.58
CA THR A 254 -3.78 -9.41 3.93
C THR A 254 -4.16 -9.36 5.40
N ILE A 255 -5.45 -9.37 5.70
CA ILE A 255 -5.98 -9.22 7.06
C ILE A 255 -6.76 -10.47 7.47
N GLU A 256 -6.29 -11.16 8.50
CA GLU A 256 -7.04 -12.19 9.21
C GLU A 256 -7.79 -11.54 10.38
N CYS A 257 -9.09 -11.77 10.47
CA CYS A 257 -9.92 -11.25 11.56
C CYS A 257 -11.21 -12.07 11.72
N PRO A 258 -11.82 -12.08 12.92
CA PRO A 258 -13.13 -12.69 13.13
C PRO A 258 -14.19 -12.11 12.18
N ALA A 259 -15.07 -12.97 11.65
CA ALA A 259 -16.05 -12.59 10.63
C ALA A 259 -16.96 -11.40 11.04
N ILE A 260 -17.27 -11.29 12.34
CA ILE A 260 -18.10 -10.20 12.91
C ILE A 260 -17.45 -8.81 12.81
N VAL A 261 -16.11 -8.69 12.87
CA VAL A 261 -15.42 -7.39 12.76
C VAL A 261 -15.02 -7.04 11.33
N ARG A 262 -14.98 -8.02 10.42
CA ARG A 262 -14.50 -7.87 9.03
C ARG A 262 -15.08 -6.67 8.26
N PRO A 263 -16.40 -6.35 8.32
CA PRO A 263 -16.94 -5.19 7.58
C PRO A 263 -16.36 -3.86 8.08
N PHE A 264 -16.23 -3.70 9.40
CA PHE A 264 -15.66 -2.51 10.03
C PHE A 264 -14.17 -2.38 9.74
N VAL A 265 -13.43 -3.49 9.85
CA VAL A 265 -12.00 -3.56 9.52
C VAL A 265 -11.79 -3.13 8.07
N LYS A 266 -12.50 -3.71 7.09
CA LYS A 266 -12.33 -3.33 5.68
C LYS A 266 -12.50 -1.83 5.45
N ALA A 267 -13.63 -1.27 5.87
CA ALA A 267 -13.98 0.12 5.58
C ALA A 267 -13.07 1.14 6.27
N LYS A 268 -12.55 0.82 7.46
CA LYS A 268 -11.61 1.70 8.19
C LYS A 268 -10.18 1.55 7.69
N PHE A 269 -9.75 0.32 7.40
CA PHE A 269 -8.40 0.01 6.94
C PHE A 269 -8.11 0.68 5.59
N GLU A 270 -8.96 0.44 4.58
CA GLU A 270 -8.74 0.95 3.22
C GLU A 270 -8.57 2.48 3.20
N LYS A 271 -9.47 3.22 3.86
CA LYS A 271 -9.38 4.68 3.97
C LYS A 271 -8.17 5.14 4.80
N GLY A 272 -7.96 4.56 5.98
CA GLY A 272 -6.89 4.97 6.89
C GLY A 272 -5.50 4.75 6.27
N HIS A 273 -5.30 3.61 5.61
CA HIS A 273 -4.06 3.30 4.93
C HIS A 273 -3.84 4.17 3.68
N GLN A 274 -4.90 4.49 2.93
CA GLN A 274 -4.80 5.48 1.84
C GLN A 274 -4.29 6.85 2.34
N GLU A 275 -4.82 7.33 3.47
CA GLU A 275 -4.37 8.58 4.10
C GLU A 275 -2.91 8.49 4.60
N VAL A 276 -2.50 7.37 5.19
CA VAL A 276 -1.11 7.10 5.62
C VAL A 276 -0.15 7.11 4.44
N LEU A 277 -0.42 6.34 3.39
CA LEU A 277 0.45 6.26 2.20
C LEU A 277 0.55 7.59 1.47
N GLN A 278 -0.54 8.36 1.39
CA GLN A 278 -0.50 9.70 0.81
C GLN A 278 0.44 10.62 1.60
N ARG A 279 0.38 10.59 2.94
CA ARG A 279 1.29 11.37 3.80
C ARG A 279 2.75 10.97 3.66
N VAL A 280 3.05 9.67 3.53
CA VAL A 280 4.42 9.19 3.27
C VAL A 280 4.94 9.77 1.96
N VAL A 281 4.15 9.69 0.89
CA VAL A 281 4.52 10.29 -0.40
C VAL A 281 4.70 11.81 -0.27
N ASP A 282 3.73 12.52 0.32
CA ASP A 282 3.79 13.98 0.47
C ASP A 282 5.02 14.45 1.29
N GLN A 283 5.38 13.71 2.35
CA GLN A 283 6.57 13.99 3.16
C GLN A 283 7.86 13.80 2.35
N VAL A 284 8.04 12.65 1.69
CA VAL A 284 9.23 12.35 0.88
C VAL A 284 9.38 13.35 -0.27
N VAL A 285 8.28 13.68 -0.95
CA VAL A 285 8.26 14.68 -2.03
C VAL A 285 8.70 16.04 -1.51
N LYS A 286 8.23 16.45 -0.32
CA LYS A 286 8.62 17.72 0.30
C LYS A 286 10.11 17.75 0.64
N GLU A 287 10.60 16.73 1.37
CA GLU A 287 12.00 16.64 1.80
C GLU A 287 12.95 16.69 0.59
N TRP A 288 12.65 15.92 -0.46
CA TRP A 288 13.43 15.91 -1.70
C TRP A 288 13.37 17.23 -2.48
N MET A 289 12.21 17.89 -2.53
CA MET A 289 12.09 19.21 -3.17
C MET A 289 12.84 20.31 -2.40
N ASP A 290 12.93 20.20 -1.07
CA ASP A 290 13.71 21.12 -0.25
C ASP A 290 15.23 20.86 -0.39
N GLU A 291 15.66 19.60 -0.54
CA GLU A 291 17.05 19.23 -0.92
C GLU A 291 17.46 19.82 -2.29
N LEU A 292 16.59 19.72 -3.30
CA LEU A 292 16.80 20.33 -4.62
C LEU A 292 16.91 21.87 -4.57
N ARG A 293 16.19 22.52 -3.65
CA ARG A 293 16.30 23.97 -3.45
C ARG A 293 17.62 24.34 -2.77
N SER A 294 18.01 23.56 -1.75
CA SER A 294 19.23 23.79 -0.97
C SER A 294 20.50 23.62 -1.82
N SER A 295 20.58 22.55 -2.60
CA SER A 295 21.73 22.26 -3.48
C SER A 295 22.01 23.37 -4.51
N LYS A 296 20.98 24.09 -4.97
CA LYS A 296 21.13 25.20 -5.93
C LYS A 296 21.71 26.49 -5.33
N GLY A 297 21.70 26.64 -4.00
CA GLY A 297 22.19 27.84 -3.30
C GLY A 297 23.69 27.84 -2.95
N SER A 298 24.34 26.67 -2.90
CA SER A 298 25.70 26.52 -2.37
C SER A 298 26.84 26.80 -3.37
N GLY A 299 26.53 27.19 -4.61
CA GLY A 299 27.48 27.24 -5.72
C GLY A 299 28.49 28.40 -5.75
N ALA A 300 28.84 29.02 -4.62
CA ALA A 300 29.56 30.30 -4.60
C ALA A 300 30.85 30.38 -3.76
N SER A 301 31.18 29.42 -2.87
CA SER A 301 32.42 29.52 -2.05
C SER A 301 32.90 28.20 -1.46
N SER A 302 34.20 27.91 -1.63
CA SER A 302 34.98 26.78 -1.08
C SER A 302 34.47 25.37 -1.44
N GLY A 303 35.31 24.41 -1.83
CA GLY A 303 36.74 24.27 -1.59
C GLY A 303 36.95 22.95 -0.83
N GLU A 304 37.43 21.93 -1.56
CA GLU A 304 37.87 20.60 -1.09
C GLU A 304 37.22 19.98 0.17
N GLY A 305 36.39 18.93 -0.02
CA GLY A 305 36.28 17.90 1.01
C GLY A 305 35.01 17.04 1.04
N LYS A 306 35.16 15.74 0.70
CA LYS A 306 34.35 14.62 1.24
C LYS A 306 32.81 14.69 1.08
N GLY A 307 32.34 14.77 -0.16
CA GLY A 307 31.02 14.25 -0.50
C GLY A 307 31.01 12.71 -0.49
N ARG A 308 30.83 12.08 0.67
CA ARG A 308 30.47 10.64 0.73
C ARG A 308 28.99 10.49 0.40
N THR A 309 28.68 9.77 -0.67
CA THR A 309 27.30 9.47 -1.04
C THR A 309 26.72 8.42 -0.11
N LEU A 310 25.52 8.68 0.42
CA LEU A 310 24.80 7.83 1.38
C LEU A 310 24.58 6.40 0.84
N LEU A 311 24.51 6.25 -0.48
CA LEU A 311 24.47 4.97 -1.20
C LEU A 311 25.69 4.07 -0.96
N GLN A 312 26.87 4.62 -0.66
CA GLN A 312 28.09 3.83 -0.44
C GLN A 312 28.17 3.24 0.98
N GLU A 313 27.40 3.79 1.93
CA GLU A 313 27.35 3.31 3.32
C GLU A 313 26.39 2.14 3.47
N ILE A 314 25.27 2.13 2.72
CA ILE A 314 24.26 1.06 2.73
C ILE A 314 24.77 -0.27 2.12
N GLN A 315 25.89 -0.26 1.37
CA GLN A 315 26.50 -1.46 0.78
C GLN A 315 27.66 -2.06 1.61
N GLN A 316 27.95 -1.53 2.81
CA GLN A 316 29.09 -1.96 3.64
C GLN A 316 28.72 -2.46 5.04
N GLY A 317 27.43 -2.71 5.31
CA GLY A 317 26.91 -3.33 6.53
C GLY A 317 26.02 -4.53 6.21
#